data_AF-A0A8I6TDK4-F1
#
_entry.id   AF-A0A8I6TDK4-F1
#
_cell.length_a   1.000
_cell.length_b   1.000
_cell.length_c   1.000
_cell.angle_alpha   90.00
_cell.angle_beta   90.00
_cell.angle_gamma   90.00
#
_symmetry.space_group_name_H-M   'P 1'
#
loop_
_entity.id
_entity.type
_entity.pdbx_description
1 polymer ?
#
loop_
_entity_poly.entity_id
_entity_poly.type
_entity_poly.pdbx_seq_one_letter_code
_entity_poly.pdbx_strand_id
1 'polypeptide(L)'
;MLLQQLINGRQHSDFILIEDNYDLQGQEFIKQFVNENVNRRNRVLFFAYENSYYSYLKDVEGCKLFSFYHCLQDPWNWLNKSGDNGITLDPKMLESKLENGFTNLIVVDSLLYTLLNWSFSDLCKKLRSIIDMNNENRRVQVISTYHKDHYSEESSEIKQLRTLARSIIKLKHTPKGTRADVTHKKYSGKISYESYCCSYKSNGTLEYSKVKQEEKESSGLDPTKLTTFKLSLEDNEKETRSQVVLPYLKTTQAPKGAIFYEPDNNDDWDDEDPDDDLEI
;
A
#
# COMPACT_ATOMS: atom_id res chain seq x y z
N MET A 1 -12.99 -6.87 -7.38
CA MET A 1 -12.81 -5.49 -6.87
C MET A 1 -11.66 -5.51 -5.89
N LEU A 2 -10.65 -4.65 -6.06
CA LEU A 2 -9.47 -4.57 -5.20
C LEU A 2 -9.83 -4.42 -3.72
N LEU A 3 -10.79 -3.54 -3.37
CA LEU A 3 -11.21 -3.32 -1.98
C LEU A 3 -11.72 -4.62 -1.33
N GLN A 4 -12.59 -5.34 -2.03
CA GLN A 4 -13.09 -6.65 -1.58
C GLN A 4 -11.96 -7.67 -1.42
N GLN A 5 -11.00 -7.68 -2.35
CA GLN A 5 -9.88 -8.62 -2.27
C GLN A 5 -8.97 -8.31 -1.07
N LEU A 6 -8.78 -7.04 -0.72
CA LEU A 6 -8.06 -6.63 0.49
C LEU A 6 -8.82 -7.06 1.76
N ILE A 7 -10.12 -6.76 1.84
CA ILE A 7 -10.97 -7.10 3.00
C ILE A 7 -11.00 -8.61 3.24
N ASN A 8 -11.23 -9.39 2.19
CA ASN A 8 -11.31 -10.86 2.27
C ASN A 8 -9.92 -11.53 2.27
N GLY A 9 -8.83 -10.76 2.29
CA GLY A 9 -7.44 -11.22 2.31
C GLY A 9 -6.98 -12.02 1.09
N ARG A 10 -7.73 -12.01 -0.02
CA ARG A 10 -7.28 -12.58 -1.30
C ARG A 10 -6.10 -11.81 -1.88
N GLN A 11 -6.13 -10.48 -1.72
CA GLN A 11 -4.99 -9.62 -2.03
C GLN A 11 -4.24 -9.35 -0.72
N HIS A 12 -3.03 -9.90 -0.60
CA HIS A 12 -2.20 -9.66 0.57
C HIS A 12 -1.68 -8.22 0.59
N SER A 13 -1.67 -7.62 1.78
CA SER A 13 -1.08 -6.32 2.04
C SER A 13 -0.51 -6.34 3.45
N ASP A 14 0.81 -6.22 3.55
CA ASP A 14 1.53 -6.24 4.84
C ASP A 14 1.07 -5.11 5.75
N PHE A 15 0.88 -3.92 5.16
CA PHE A 15 0.37 -2.75 5.85
C PHE A 15 -0.70 -2.03 5.02
N ILE A 16 -1.88 -1.83 5.60
CA ILE A 16 -2.99 -1.05 5.07
C ILE A 16 -3.14 0.22 5.92
N LEU A 17 -3.02 1.38 5.27
CA LEU A 17 -3.27 2.67 5.88
C LEU A 17 -4.64 3.20 5.43
N ILE A 18 -5.52 3.48 6.36
CA ILE A 18 -6.80 4.16 6.11
C ILE A 18 -6.58 5.64 6.43
N GLU A 19 -6.70 6.51 5.42
CA GLU A 19 -6.66 7.95 5.64
C GLU A 19 -8.07 8.49 5.72
N ASP A 20 -8.47 8.91 6.91
CA ASP A 20 -9.78 9.44 7.26
C ASP A 20 -9.67 10.91 7.72
N ASN A 21 -10.80 11.48 8.11
CA ASN A 21 -10.91 12.79 8.72
C ASN A 21 -12.06 12.80 9.74
N TYR A 22 -12.21 13.91 10.46
CA TYR A 22 -13.25 14.08 11.46
C TYR A 22 -14.67 13.81 10.92
N ASP A 23 -14.96 14.24 9.70
CA ASP A 23 -16.27 14.08 9.07
C ASP A 23 -16.56 12.64 8.59
N LEU A 24 -15.52 11.89 8.23
CA LEU A 24 -15.59 10.56 7.63
C LEU A 24 -14.57 9.63 8.27
N GLN A 25 -14.93 9.09 9.43
CA GLN A 25 -14.09 8.19 10.20
C GLN A 25 -13.92 6.82 9.52
N GLY A 26 -12.71 6.26 9.59
CA GLY A 26 -12.34 4.96 9.03
C GLY A 26 -12.80 3.74 9.84
N GLN A 27 -13.47 3.96 10.97
CA GLN A 27 -13.86 2.91 11.92
C GLN A 27 -14.72 1.81 11.30
N GLU A 28 -15.62 2.16 10.40
CA GLU A 28 -16.48 1.19 9.73
C GLU A 28 -15.69 0.26 8.78
N PHE A 29 -14.64 0.77 8.14
CA PHE A 29 -13.73 -0.07 7.37
C PHE A 29 -12.98 -1.03 8.30
N ILE A 30 -12.45 -0.53 9.42
CA ILE A 30 -11.81 -1.37 10.44
C ILE A 30 -12.76 -2.49 10.88
N LYS A 31 -14.01 -2.16 11.21
CA LYS A 31 -15.04 -3.13 11.61
C LYS A 31 -15.17 -4.25 10.58
N GLN A 32 -15.26 -3.91 9.29
CA GLN A 32 -15.38 -4.90 8.24
C GLN A 32 -14.15 -5.79 8.11
N PHE A 33 -12.94 -5.23 8.20
CA PHE A 33 -11.70 -6.02 8.20
C PHE A 33 -11.63 -6.97 9.40
N VAL A 34 -12.00 -6.50 10.60
CA VAL A 34 -12.03 -7.31 11.82
C VAL A 34 -13.03 -8.46 11.67
N ASN A 35 -14.28 -8.16 11.31
CA ASN A 35 -15.35 -9.14 11.16
C ASN A 35 -14.97 -10.21 10.12
N GLU A 36 -14.46 -9.81 8.95
CA GLU A 36 -14.07 -10.75 7.90
C GLU A 36 -12.89 -11.64 8.32
N ASN A 37 -11.95 -11.13 9.11
CA ASN A 37 -10.85 -11.94 9.65
C ASN A 37 -11.36 -12.92 10.72
N VAL A 38 -12.17 -12.47 11.67
CA VAL A 38 -12.74 -13.36 12.69
C VAL A 38 -13.59 -14.47 12.06
N ASN A 39 -14.38 -14.15 11.03
CA ASN A 39 -15.17 -15.14 10.27
C ASN A 39 -14.29 -16.20 9.59
N ARG A 40 -13.09 -15.82 9.14
CA ARG A 40 -12.08 -16.74 8.58
C ARG A 40 -11.30 -17.52 9.64
N ARG A 41 -11.66 -17.37 10.92
CA ARG A 41 -10.96 -17.92 12.08
C ARG A 41 -9.53 -17.41 12.24
N ASN A 42 -9.26 -16.20 11.75
CA ASN A 42 -8.00 -15.52 11.96
C ASN A 42 -7.96 -14.88 13.35
N ARG A 43 -6.79 -14.92 13.99
CA ARG A 43 -6.60 -14.21 15.26
C ARG A 43 -6.33 -12.73 14.99
N VAL A 44 -7.03 -11.87 15.73
CA VAL A 44 -7.02 -10.42 15.61
C VAL A 44 -6.56 -9.80 16.93
N LEU A 45 -5.55 -8.95 16.87
CA LEU A 45 -5.11 -8.10 17.97
C LEU A 45 -5.55 -6.67 17.69
N PHE A 46 -6.31 -6.08 18.59
CA PHE A 46 -6.81 -4.71 18.46
C PHE A 46 -6.18 -3.81 19.51
N PHE A 47 -5.45 -2.80 19.08
CA PHE A 47 -4.81 -1.78 19.92
C PHE A 47 -5.63 -0.49 19.83
N ALA A 48 -6.21 -0.09 20.98
CA ALA A 48 -7.13 1.03 21.09
C ALA A 48 -6.46 2.24 21.75
N TYR A 49 -6.14 3.24 20.96
CA TYR A 49 -5.42 4.45 21.33
C TYR A 49 -6.30 5.70 21.40
N GLU A 50 -7.47 5.72 20.76
CA GLU A 50 -8.35 6.88 20.69
C GLU A 50 -9.68 6.62 21.40
N ASN A 51 -10.29 5.45 21.16
CA ASN A 51 -11.60 5.14 21.73
C ASN A 51 -11.51 3.95 22.70
N SER A 52 -11.95 4.18 23.93
CA SER A 52 -11.99 3.14 24.98
C SER A 52 -13.19 2.20 24.84
N TYR A 53 -14.19 2.57 24.04
CA TYR A 53 -15.42 1.81 23.87
C TYR A 53 -15.78 1.66 22.39
N TYR A 54 -15.62 0.44 21.88
CA TYR A 54 -16.04 0.10 20.51
C TYR A 54 -17.38 -0.61 20.52
N SER A 55 -18.44 0.18 20.68
CA SER A 55 -19.81 -0.31 20.56
C SER A 55 -20.07 -1.04 19.24
N TYR A 56 -19.32 -0.70 18.19
CA TYR A 56 -19.44 -1.31 16.87
C TYR A 56 -18.73 -2.65 16.73
N LEU A 57 -17.88 -3.05 17.71
CA LEU A 57 -17.21 -4.37 17.76
C LEU A 57 -17.88 -5.36 18.73
N LYS A 58 -19.08 -5.05 19.24
CA LYS A 58 -19.85 -5.95 20.10
C LYS A 58 -20.04 -7.35 19.50
N ASP A 59 -20.10 -7.44 18.18
CA ASP A 59 -20.27 -8.70 17.45
C ASP A 59 -19.10 -9.67 17.63
N VAL A 60 -17.90 -9.16 17.93
CA VAL A 60 -16.67 -9.94 18.15
C VAL A 60 -16.20 -9.93 19.61
N GLU A 61 -16.89 -9.19 20.48
CA GLU A 61 -16.61 -9.09 21.90
C GLU A 61 -16.77 -10.47 22.57
N GLY A 62 -15.74 -10.94 23.27
CA GLY A 62 -15.71 -12.27 23.89
C GLY A 62 -15.27 -13.42 22.97
N CYS A 63 -14.98 -13.17 21.69
CA CYS A 63 -14.41 -14.19 20.82
C CYS A 63 -12.96 -14.51 21.22
N LYS A 64 -12.63 -15.80 21.39
CA LYS A 64 -11.25 -16.24 21.76
C LYS A 64 -10.17 -15.82 20.75
N LEU A 65 -10.57 -15.58 19.51
CA LEU A 65 -9.67 -15.15 18.43
C LEU A 65 -9.46 -13.64 18.40
N PHE A 66 -10.24 -12.87 19.16
CA PHE A 66 -10.15 -11.41 19.23
C PHE A 66 -9.55 -11.02 20.59
N SER A 67 -8.43 -10.28 20.57
CA SER A 67 -7.81 -9.72 21.77
C SER A 67 -7.82 -8.21 21.68
N PHE A 68 -8.34 -7.57 22.72
CA PHE A 68 -8.50 -6.12 22.79
C PHE A 68 -7.55 -5.53 23.83
N TYR A 69 -6.83 -4.47 23.47
CA TYR A 69 -5.87 -3.78 24.33
C TYR A 69 -6.22 -2.30 24.46
N HIS A 70 -6.44 -1.86 25.70
CA HIS A 70 -6.70 -0.46 26.04
C HIS A 70 -5.37 0.30 26.16
N CYS A 71 -4.92 0.92 25.07
CA CYS A 71 -3.66 1.66 25.03
C CYS A 71 -3.77 3.12 25.49
N LEU A 72 -5.00 3.66 25.59
CA LEU A 72 -5.26 5.04 26.03
C LEU A 72 -5.26 5.21 27.55
N GLN A 73 -5.73 4.22 28.33
CA GLN A 73 -6.01 4.41 29.76
C GLN A 73 -4.75 4.53 30.62
N ASP A 74 -3.68 3.81 30.26
CA ASP A 74 -2.43 3.82 31.01
C ASP A 74 -1.21 3.57 30.10
N PRO A 75 -0.90 4.51 29.20
CA PRO A 75 0.17 4.33 28.22
C PRO A 75 1.55 4.21 28.89
N TRP A 76 1.71 4.69 30.12
CA TRP A 76 2.98 4.72 30.86
C TRP A 76 3.01 3.68 31.99
N ASN A 77 2.01 2.80 32.06
CA ASN A 77 1.87 1.75 33.07
C ASN A 77 1.92 2.27 34.53
N TRP A 78 1.43 3.48 34.77
CA TRP A 78 1.40 4.11 36.10
C TRP A 78 0.48 3.42 37.09
N LEU A 79 -0.56 2.74 36.61
CA LEU A 79 -1.54 2.05 37.45
C LEU A 79 -1.04 0.69 37.94
N ASN A 80 0.12 0.20 37.44
CA ASN A 80 0.77 -1.04 37.86
C ASN A 80 -0.21 -2.21 38.08
N LYS A 81 -1.23 -2.32 37.22
CA LYS A 81 -2.19 -3.42 37.28
C LYS A 81 -1.45 -4.67 36.81
N SER A 82 -1.10 -5.53 37.76
CA SER A 82 -0.39 -6.79 37.54
C SER A 82 -1.16 -7.68 36.56
N GLY A 83 -0.73 -7.67 35.29
CA GLY A 83 -1.31 -8.47 34.21
C GLY A 83 -1.12 -7.85 32.82
N ASP A 84 -1.21 -6.51 32.73
CA ASP A 84 -1.06 -5.75 31.48
C ASP A 84 0.10 -4.76 31.66
N ASN A 85 1.34 -5.21 31.48
CA ASN A 85 2.48 -4.29 31.38
C ASN A 85 2.20 -3.33 30.20
N GLY A 86 1.88 -2.06 30.48
CA GLY A 86 1.74 -0.95 29.52
C GLY A 86 1.64 -1.39 28.07
N ILE A 87 0.48 -1.96 27.69
CA ILE A 87 0.37 -2.65 26.41
C ILE A 87 0.38 -1.60 25.30
N THR A 88 1.52 -1.54 24.62
CA THR A 88 1.74 -0.68 23.46
C THR A 88 2.06 -1.53 22.25
N LEU A 89 2.00 -0.93 21.06
CA LEU A 89 2.49 -1.52 19.82
C LEU A 89 4.03 -1.66 19.88
N ASP A 90 4.51 -2.65 20.64
CA ASP A 90 5.91 -2.99 20.76
C ASP A 90 6.21 -4.28 19.98
N PRO A 91 7.09 -4.23 18.96
CA PRO A 91 7.57 -5.41 18.25
C PRO A 91 7.94 -6.59 19.16
N LYS A 92 8.68 -6.36 20.25
CA LYS A 92 9.13 -7.44 21.15
C LYS A 92 7.97 -8.15 21.86
N MET A 93 6.96 -7.36 22.24
CA MET A 93 5.74 -7.89 22.87
C MET A 93 4.92 -8.70 21.86
N LEU A 94 4.84 -8.23 20.61
CA LEU A 94 4.20 -8.94 19.51
C LEU A 94 4.93 -10.25 19.18
N GLU A 95 6.26 -10.28 19.16
CA GLU A 95 7.06 -11.50 18.92
C GLU A 95 6.64 -12.62 19.88
N SER A 96 6.60 -12.34 21.18
CA SER A 96 6.16 -13.33 22.19
C SER A 96 4.73 -13.83 21.99
N LYS A 97 3.85 -12.99 21.43
CA LYS A 97 2.45 -13.34 21.14
C LYS A 97 2.28 -14.08 19.82
N LEU A 98 3.19 -13.84 18.88
CA LEU A 98 3.26 -14.49 17.58
C LEU A 98 3.89 -15.89 17.69
N GLU A 99 4.78 -16.11 18.65
CA GLU A 99 5.37 -17.43 18.93
C GLU A 99 4.37 -18.40 19.55
N ASN A 100 3.46 -17.89 20.38
CA ASN A 100 2.45 -18.69 21.09
C ASN A 100 1.14 -18.90 20.30
N GLY A 101 1.06 -18.43 19.05
CA GLY A 101 -0.06 -18.67 18.16
C GLY A 101 -0.06 -17.77 16.91
N PHE A 102 -0.69 -18.24 15.83
CA PHE A 102 -0.81 -17.48 14.59
C PHE A 102 -1.67 -16.22 14.82
N THR A 103 -1.05 -15.03 14.87
CA THR A 103 -1.75 -13.75 14.69
C THR A 103 -1.75 -13.41 13.22
N ASN A 104 -2.91 -13.06 12.68
CA ASN A 104 -3.05 -12.75 11.26
C ASN A 104 -3.31 -11.26 11.02
N LEU A 105 -3.99 -10.60 11.95
CA LEU A 105 -4.38 -9.20 11.83
C LEU A 105 -4.01 -8.42 13.10
N ILE A 106 -3.28 -7.33 12.93
CA ILE A 106 -3.04 -6.32 13.94
C ILE A 106 -3.77 -5.05 13.52
N VAL A 107 -4.65 -4.57 14.38
CA VAL A 107 -5.41 -3.33 14.16
C VAL A 107 -4.92 -2.27 15.13
N VAL A 108 -4.61 -1.10 14.60
CA VAL A 108 -4.30 0.12 15.37
C VAL A 108 -5.34 1.16 15.00
N ASP A 109 -6.24 1.47 15.92
CA ASP A 109 -7.40 2.34 15.70
C ASP A 109 -7.08 3.80 15.37
N SER A 110 -5.89 4.27 15.72
CA SER A 110 -5.41 5.63 15.49
C SER A 110 -3.90 5.71 15.68
N LEU A 111 -3.17 6.07 14.62
CA LEU A 111 -1.73 6.34 14.73
C LEU A 111 -1.43 7.67 15.45
N LEU A 112 -2.38 8.59 15.52
CA LEU A 112 -2.14 9.93 16.05
C LEU A 112 -1.64 9.90 17.50
N TYR A 113 -2.30 9.13 18.37
CA TYR A 113 -1.89 9.06 19.77
C TYR A 113 -0.55 8.35 19.95
N THR A 114 -0.19 7.43 19.05
CA THR A 114 1.16 6.82 19.07
C THR A 114 2.25 7.87 18.82
N LEU A 115 1.95 8.91 18.03
CA LEU A 115 2.86 10.03 17.75
C LEU A 115 3.01 10.99 18.94
N LEU A 116 2.12 10.96 19.93
CA LEU A 116 2.32 11.71 21.19
C LEU A 116 3.44 11.10 22.03
N ASN A 117 3.62 9.78 21.94
CA ASN A 117 4.60 9.05 22.74
C ASN A 117 5.90 8.76 21.97
N TRP A 118 5.84 8.67 20.64
CA TRP A 118 6.98 8.30 19.79
C TRP A 118 7.23 9.34 18.71
N SER A 119 8.51 9.50 18.33
CA SER A 119 8.84 10.25 17.13
C SER A 119 8.27 9.54 15.90
N PHE A 120 8.03 10.29 14.82
CA PHE A 120 7.55 9.71 13.57
C PHE A 120 8.49 8.65 13.00
N SER A 121 9.81 8.86 13.15
CA SER A 121 10.82 7.88 12.74
C SER A 121 10.70 6.58 13.54
N ASP A 122 10.45 6.67 14.84
CA ASP A 122 10.34 5.50 15.70
C ASP A 122 9.05 4.72 15.42
N LEU A 123 7.95 5.42 15.15
CA LEU A 123 6.72 4.78 14.69
C LEU A 123 6.95 4.01 13.39
N CYS A 124 7.59 4.64 12.40
CA CYS A 124 7.89 3.97 11.13
C CYS A 124 8.82 2.76 11.31
N LYS A 125 9.83 2.86 12.17
CA LYS A 125 10.74 1.74 12.51
C LYS A 125 10.00 0.60 13.20
N LYS A 126 9.13 0.89 14.17
CA LYS A 126 8.29 -0.12 14.85
C LYS A 126 7.35 -0.80 13.87
N LEU A 127 6.62 -0.05 13.05
CA LEU A 127 5.75 -0.60 12.01
C LEU A 127 6.53 -1.45 11.01
N ARG A 128 7.70 -0.98 10.56
CA ARG A 128 8.58 -1.73 9.67
C ARG A 128 9.06 -3.02 10.31
N SER A 129 9.51 -2.98 11.57
CA SER A 129 9.90 -4.18 12.30
C SER A 129 8.76 -5.21 12.39
N ILE A 130 7.51 -4.78 12.58
CA ILE A 130 6.35 -5.69 12.57
C ILE A 130 6.10 -6.27 11.17
N ILE A 131 6.28 -5.47 10.12
CA ILE A 131 6.13 -5.93 8.73
C ILE A 131 7.23 -6.94 8.39
N ASP A 132 8.47 -6.67 8.79
CA ASP A 132 9.65 -7.52 8.52
C ASP A 132 9.62 -8.84 9.30
N MET A 133 8.76 -8.96 10.31
CA MET A 133 8.47 -10.25 10.98
C MET A 133 7.69 -11.24 10.12
N ASN A 134 7.17 -10.81 8.96
CA ASN A 134 6.49 -11.68 8.02
C ASN A 134 7.50 -12.61 7.33
N ASN A 135 7.15 -13.89 7.26
CA ASN A 135 7.90 -14.90 6.54
C ASN A 135 6.94 -15.78 5.73
N GLU A 136 7.47 -16.81 5.06
CA GLU A 136 6.67 -17.70 4.22
C GLU A 136 5.55 -18.41 4.99
N ASN A 137 5.80 -18.73 6.26
CA ASN A 137 4.92 -19.52 7.11
C ASN A 137 3.97 -18.67 7.96
N ARG A 138 4.29 -17.38 8.15
CA ARG A 138 3.58 -16.46 9.03
C ARG A 138 3.46 -15.10 8.35
N ARG A 139 2.23 -14.76 7.96
CA ARG A 139 1.87 -13.47 7.39
C ARG A 139 0.92 -12.74 8.32
N VAL A 140 1.38 -11.60 8.81
CA VAL A 140 0.64 -10.66 9.63
C VAL A 140 0.33 -9.43 8.80
N GLN A 141 -0.95 -9.06 8.77
CA GLN A 141 -1.43 -7.84 8.19
C GLN A 141 -1.60 -6.78 9.29
N VAL A 142 -1.04 -5.60 9.08
CA VAL A 142 -1.25 -4.45 9.94
C VAL A 142 -2.26 -3.52 9.26
N ILE A 143 -3.27 -3.06 10.00
CA ILE A 143 -4.23 -2.05 9.56
C ILE A 143 -4.23 -0.91 10.55
N SER A 144 -4.09 0.31 10.06
CA SER A 144 -4.20 1.48 10.90
C SER A 144 -4.90 2.65 10.21
N THR A 145 -5.47 3.54 11.01
CA THR A 145 -6.01 4.82 10.54
C THR A 145 -5.05 5.96 10.80
N TYR A 146 -5.19 6.98 9.96
CA TYR A 146 -4.47 8.23 10.06
C TYR A 146 -5.43 9.38 9.71
N HIS A 147 -5.73 10.19 10.72
CA HIS A 147 -6.59 11.36 10.61
C HIS A 147 -5.86 12.51 9.91
N LYS A 148 -6.28 12.84 8.69
CA LYS A 148 -5.64 13.85 7.85
C LYS A 148 -5.62 15.26 8.45
N ASP A 149 -6.54 15.56 9.35
CA ASP A 149 -6.73 16.91 9.91
C ASP A 149 -5.54 17.38 10.76
N HIS A 150 -4.65 16.46 11.17
CA HIS A 150 -3.58 16.74 12.13
C HIS A 150 -2.25 17.16 11.51
N TYR A 151 -1.96 16.76 10.26
CA TYR A 151 -0.73 17.15 9.57
C TYR A 151 -1.00 17.53 8.12
N SER A 152 -0.24 18.51 7.61
CA SER A 152 -0.33 18.94 6.22
C SER A 152 0.04 17.80 5.27
N GLU A 153 -0.68 17.65 4.15
CA GLU A 153 -0.45 16.58 3.18
C GLU A 153 0.96 16.56 2.59
N GLU A 154 1.68 17.68 2.66
CA GLU A 154 3.03 17.88 2.13
C GLU A 154 4.14 17.51 3.11
N SER A 155 3.83 17.27 4.38
CA SER A 155 4.79 16.88 5.42
C SER A 155 5.59 15.63 5.00
N SER A 156 6.88 15.65 5.31
CA SER A 156 7.81 14.56 4.98
C SER A 156 7.45 13.27 5.70
N GLU A 157 6.89 13.41 6.89
CA GLU A 157 6.40 12.41 7.81
C GLU A 157 5.29 11.61 7.13
N ILE A 158 4.18 12.23 6.77
CA ILE A 158 3.08 11.52 6.10
C ILE A 158 3.55 10.82 4.83
N LYS A 159 4.48 11.44 4.06
CA LYS A 159 5.06 10.82 2.87
C LYS A 159 5.81 9.52 3.22
N GLN A 160 6.57 9.48 4.30
CA GLN A 160 7.24 8.27 4.78
C GLN A 160 6.23 7.17 5.18
N LEU A 161 5.18 7.52 5.92
CA LEU A 161 4.14 6.56 6.33
C LEU A 161 3.35 6.01 5.12
N ARG A 162 2.99 6.86 4.15
CA ARG A 162 2.39 6.44 2.88
C ARG A 162 3.32 5.55 2.06
N THR A 163 4.63 5.79 2.15
CA THR A 163 5.63 4.97 1.46
C THR A 163 5.73 3.59 2.09
N LEU A 164 5.67 3.51 3.42
CA LEU A 164 5.62 2.26 4.19
C LEU A 164 4.36 1.44 3.89
N ALA A 165 3.21 2.10 3.73
CA ALA A 165 1.95 1.43 3.41
C ALA A 165 1.97 0.79 2.02
N ARG A 166 1.58 -0.49 1.97
CA ARG A 166 1.41 -1.22 0.70
C ARG A 166 0.07 -0.93 0.07
N SER A 167 -0.97 -0.80 0.90
CA SER A 167 -2.29 -0.34 0.48
C SER A 167 -2.68 0.91 1.24
N ILE A 168 -3.31 1.85 0.54
CA ILE A 168 -3.82 3.09 1.12
C ILE A 168 -5.29 3.22 0.72
N ILE A 169 -6.17 3.43 1.69
CA ILE A 169 -7.60 3.68 1.50
C ILE A 169 -7.85 5.12 1.92
N LYS A 170 -8.08 6.02 0.97
CA LYS A 170 -8.35 7.44 1.25
C LYS A 170 -9.84 7.70 1.21
N LEU A 171 -10.41 8.12 2.34
CA LEU A 171 -11.81 8.50 2.44
C LEU A 171 -11.99 9.97 2.06
N LYS A 172 -13.05 10.24 1.28
CA LYS A 172 -13.42 11.58 0.82
C LYS A 172 -14.92 11.74 0.79
N HIS A 173 -15.39 12.92 1.15
CA HIS A 173 -16.78 13.29 0.96
C HIS A 173 -17.00 13.70 -0.50
N THR A 174 -18.10 13.23 -1.09
CA THR A 174 -18.53 13.64 -2.42
C THR A 174 -20.01 14.03 -2.36
N PRO A 175 -20.52 14.86 -3.30
CA PRO A 175 -21.94 15.21 -3.33
C PRO A 175 -22.88 14.00 -3.44
N LYS A 176 -22.38 12.85 -3.91
CA LYS A 176 -23.12 11.59 -4.06
C LYS A 176 -22.94 10.63 -2.87
N GLY A 177 -22.26 11.05 -1.80
CA GLY A 177 -21.96 10.24 -0.61
C GLY A 177 -20.47 10.06 -0.35
N THR A 178 -20.10 8.99 0.34
CA THR A 178 -18.70 8.71 0.70
C THR A 178 -17.97 8.02 -0.45
N ARG A 179 -16.76 8.46 -0.76
CA ARG A 179 -15.88 7.83 -1.75
C ARG A 179 -14.61 7.30 -1.06
N ALA A 180 -14.25 6.06 -1.37
CA ALA A 180 -12.98 5.46 -0.98
C ALA A 180 -12.08 5.30 -2.21
N ASP A 181 -10.95 5.99 -2.22
CA ASP A 181 -9.89 5.83 -3.22
C ASP A 181 -8.86 4.83 -2.70
N VAL A 182 -8.76 3.67 -3.34
CA VAL A 182 -7.90 2.56 -2.93
C VAL A 182 -6.70 2.48 -3.86
N THR A 183 -5.51 2.60 -3.28
CA THR A 183 -4.22 2.42 -3.96
C THR A 183 -3.54 1.18 -3.39
N HIS A 184 -3.00 0.31 -4.24
CA HIS A 184 -2.27 -0.88 -3.81
C HIS A 184 -1.00 -1.09 -4.66
N LYS A 185 0.14 -1.27 -3.98
CA LYS A 185 1.46 -1.55 -4.59
C LYS A 185 1.67 -3.06 -4.67
N LYS A 186 1.62 -3.63 -5.87
CA LYS A 186 1.86 -5.07 -6.08
C LYS A 186 3.34 -5.41 -5.84
N TYR A 187 3.63 -6.69 -5.59
CA TYR A 187 5.02 -7.17 -5.47
C TYR A 187 5.83 -6.98 -6.76
N SER A 188 5.17 -6.97 -7.92
CA SER A 188 5.80 -6.65 -9.20
C SER A 188 6.14 -5.16 -9.41
N GLY A 189 5.99 -4.31 -8.38
CA GLY A 189 6.15 -2.85 -8.47
C GLY A 189 4.97 -2.10 -9.13
N LYS A 190 4.05 -2.79 -9.81
CA LYS A 190 2.87 -2.17 -10.43
C LYS A 190 1.91 -1.62 -9.39
N ILE A 191 1.45 -0.39 -9.59
CA ILE A 191 0.45 0.25 -8.73
C ILE A 191 -0.95 0.06 -9.35
N SER A 192 -1.89 -0.46 -8.57
CA SER A 192 -3.31 -0.50 -8.92
C SER A 192 -4.07 0.56 -8.15
N TYR A 193 -4.96 1.25 -8.86
CA TYR A 193 -5.81 2.31 -8.31
C TYR A 193 -7.28 2.03 -8.66
N GLU A 194 -8.15 2.01 -7.66
CA GLU A 194 -9.59 1.86 -7.85
C GLU A 194 -10.37 2.76 -6.88
N SER A 195 -11.47 3.37 -7.36
CA SER A 195 -12.34 4.21 -6.54
C SER A 195 -13.70 3.55 -6.33
N TYR A 196 -14.27 3.75 -5.14
CA TYR A 196 -15.51 3.13 -4.71
C TYR A 196 -16.47 4.14 -4.11
N CYS A 197 -17.74 4.08 -4.49
CA CYS A 197 -18.81 4.76 -3.77
C CYS A 197 -19.23 3.85 -2.62
N CYS A 198 -19.24 4.40 -1.40
CA CYS A 198 -19.40 3.65 -0.15
C CYS A 198 -20.64 4.15 0.59
N SER A 199 -21.46 3.22 1.05
CA SER A 199 -22.64 3.48 1.88
C SER A 199 -22.76 2.42 2.97
N TYR A 200 -23.43 2.76 4.06
CA TYR A 200 -23.61 1.83 5.18
C TYR A 200 -25.06 1.41 5.27
N LYS A 201 -25.28 0.10 5.43
CA LYS A 201 -26.60 -0.44 5.79
C LYS A 201 -26.92 -0.14 7.25
N SER A 202 -28.20 -0.20 7.59
CA SER A 202 -28.69 -0.10 8.97
C SER A 202 -28.10 -1.14 9.94
N ASN A 203 -27.60 -2.27 9.40
CA ASN A 203 -26.92 -3.31 10.18
C ASN A 203 -25.39 -3.07 10.34
N GLY A 204 -24.87 -1.92 9.91
CA GLY A 204 -23.44 -1.58 9.97
C GLY A 204 -22.56 -2.34 8.97
N THR A 205 -23.14 -2.94 7.93
CA THR A 205 -22.35 -3.53 6.83
C THR A 205 -22.00 -2.45 5.82
N LEU A 206 -20.71 -2.34 5.49
CA LEU A 206 -20.24 -1.48 4.41
C LEU A 206 -20.62 -2.07 3.04
N GLU A 207 -21.41 -1.31 2.29
CA GLU A 207 -21.63 -1.52 0.86
C GLU A 207 -20.72 -0.63 0.05
N TYR A 208 -20.16 -1.18 -1.02
CA TYR A 208 -19.34 -0.43 -1.95
C TYR A 208 -19.62 -0.86 -3.39
N SER A 209 -19.61 0.12 -4.29
CA SER A 209 -19.70 -0.09 -5.73
C SER A 209 -18.52 0.58 -6.43
N LYS A 210 -17.90 -0.13 -7.36
CA LYS A 210 -16.77 0.41 -8.12
C LYS A 210 -17.26 1.59 -8.96
N VAL A 211 -16.65 2.75 -8.77
CA VAL A 211 -16.89 3.92 -9.61
C VAL A 211 -16.23 3.62 -10.95
N LYS A 212 -17.04 3.54 -12.01
CA LYS A 212 -16.49 3.57 -13.37
C LYS A 212 -15.79 4.91 -13.51
N GLN A 213 -14.48 4.89 -13.79
CA GLN A 213 -13.84 6.10 -14.26
C GLN A 213 -14.57 6.46 -15.55
N GLU A 214 -15.42 7.49 -15.51
CA GLU A 214 -15.59 8.30 -16.70
C GLU A 214 -14.15 8.67 -17.07
N GLU A 215 -13.67 8.15 -18.20
CA GLU A 215 -12.48 8.66 -18.83
C GLU A 215 -12.69 10.18 -18.82
N LYS A 216 -11.99 10.87 -17.91
CA LYS A 216 -11.81 12.28 -18.08
C LYS A 216 -11.12 12.32 -19.43
N GLU A 217 -11.87 12.67 -20.47
CA GLU A 217 -11.32 13.19 -21.70
C GLU A 217 -10.14 14.03 -21.25
N SER A 218 -8.94 13.55 -21.57
CA SER A 218 -7.73 14.28 -21.32
C SER A 218 -8.02 15.67 -21.85
N SER A 219 -8.21 16.64 -20.93
CA SER A 219 -8.36 18.04 -21.28
C SER A 219 -7.25 18.30 -22.27
N GLY A 220 -7.60 18.62 -23.52
CA GLY A 220 -6.77 18.54 -24.72
C GLY A 220 -5.47 19.35 -24.65
N LEU A 221 -4.59 18.94 -23.76
CA LEU A 221 -3.25 19.43 -23.59
C LEU A 221 -2.41 18.50 -24.44
N ASP A 222 -2.25 18.95 -25.68
CA ASP A 222 -1.33 18.38 -26.64
C ASP A 222 0.02 18.13 -25.94
N PRO A 223 0.51 16.88 -25.84
CA PRO A 223 1.73 16.56 -25.11
C PRO A 223 2.96 17.30 -25.64
N THR A 224 2.88 17.81 -26.88
CA THR A 224 3.87 18.71 -27.49
C THR A 224 4.02 20.07 -26.78
N LYS A 225 3.04 20.51 -25.98
CA LYS A 225 3.08 21.77 -25.21
C LYS A 225 3.66 21.62 -23.81
N LEU A 226 3.89 20.39 -23.35
CA LEU A 226 4.42 20.09 -22.01
C LEU A 226 5.95 19.93 -22.01
N THR A 227 6.60 19.91 -23.17
CA THR A 227 8.04 19.72 -23.30
C THR A 227 8.76 21.04 -23.58
N THR A 228 9.94 21.21 -22.99
CA THR A 228 10.85 22.34 -23.28
C THR A 228 11.61 22.17 -24.59
N PHE A 229 11.47 21.02 -25.24
CA PHE A 229 12.07 20.70 -26.53
C PHE A 229 10.99 20.29 -27.54
N LYS A 230 11.24 20.59 -28.80
CA LYS A 230 10.31 20.36 -29.91
C LYS A 230 10.25 18.86 -30.22
N LEU A 231 9.10 18.22 -29.98
CA LEU A 231 8.89 16.78 -30.22
C LEU A 231 8.59 16.45 -31.69
N SER A 232 8.10 17.42 -32.47
CA SER A 232 7.74 17.25 -33.88
C SER A 232 8.64 18.10 -34.79
N LEU A 233 9.04 17.53 -35.92
CA LEU A 233 9.77 18.25 -36.96
C LEU A 233 8.78 19.03 -37.84
N GLU A 234 9.11 20.27 -38.17
CA GLU A 234 8.43 21.04 -39.20
C GLU A 234 8.69 20.42 -40.58
N ASP A 235 7.82 20.66 -41.54
CA ASP A 235 7.93 20.03 -42.87
C ASP A 235 9.23 20.43 -43.58
N ASN A 236 9.70 21.66 -43.39
CA ASN A 236 11.00 22.12 -43.88
C ASN A 236 12.20 21.39 -43.22
N GLU A 237 12.09 21.06 -41.93
CA GLU A 237 13.12 20.28 -41.21
C GLU A 237 13.13 18.81 -41.67
N LYS A 238 11.96 18.25 -42.00
CA LYS A 238 11.85 16.90 -42.60
C LYS A 238 12.48 16.85 -43.99
N GLU A 239 12.25 17.87 -44.82
CA GLU A 239 12.87 18.02 -46.14
C GLU A 239 14.39 18.16 -46.03
N THR A 240 14.86 18.98 -45.09
CA THR A 240 16.30 19.12 -44.85
C THR A 240 16.90 17.78 -44.40
N ARG A 241 16.26 17.08 -43.46
CA ARG A 241 16.72 15.76 -42.98
C ARG A 241 16.78 14.71 -44.09
N SER A 242 15.84 14.73 -45.03
CA SER A 242 15.83 13.76 -46.15
C SER A 242 16.90 14.05 -47.20
N GLN A 243 17.33 15.31 -47.32
CA GLN A 243 18.42 15.74 -48.20
C GLN A 243 19.82 15.52 -47.61
N VAL A 244 19.93 15.31 -46.29
CA VAL A 244 21.22 14.99 -45.65
C VAL A 244 21.70 13.62 -46.12
N VAL A 245 22.73 13.63 -46.96
CA VAL A 245 23.43 12.41 -47.37
C VAL A 245 24.30 11.94 -46.21
N LEU A 246 23.95 10.77 -45.65
CA LEU A 246 24.72 10.14 -44.58
C LEU A 246 26.03 9.56 -45.15
N PRO A 247 27.21 10.04 -44.74
CA PRO A 247 28.50 9.72 -45.38
C PRO A 247 28.91 8.24 -45.32
N TYR A 248 28.25 7.42 -44.50
CA TYR A 248 28.58 6.00 -44.32
C TYR A 248 27.40 5.04 -44.62
N LEU A 249 26.26 5.55 -45.08
CA LEU A 249 25.16 4.70 -45.48
C LEU A 249 25.45 4.17 -46.89
N LYS A 250 25.95 2.94 -46.98
CA LYS A 250 26.24 2.26 -48.24
C LYS A 250 24.93 2.09 -49.04
N THR A 251 24.62 3.03 -49.93
CA THR A 251 23.66 2.81 -51.01
C THR A 251 24.19 1.69 -51.90
N THR A 252 23.29 0.81 -52.31
CA THR A 252 23.48 -0.47 -53.01
C THR A 252 24.18 -0.34 -54.36
N GLN A 253 25.45 0.05 -54.35
CA GLN A 253 26.43 -0.37 -55.35
C GLN A 253 27.05 -1.66 -54.84
N ALA A 254 27.07 -2.68 -55.71
CA ALA A 254 27.48 -4.05 -55.41
C ALA A 254 28.70 -4.11 -54.45
N PRO A 255 28.64 -4.94 -53.38
CA PRO A 255 29.63 -4.87 -52.33
C PRO A 255 30.96 -5.45 -52.83
N LYS A 256 31.94 -4.60 -53.15
CA LYS A 256 33.37 -5.00 -53.19
C LYS A 256 33.95 -5.22 -51.78
N GLY A 257 33.14 -5.74 -50.87
CA GLY A 257 33.44 -5.86 -49.44
C GLY A 257 32.21 -6.33 -48.68
N ALA A 258 31.62 -7.43 -49.14
CA ALA A 258 30.65 -8.16 -48.34
C ALA A 258 31.42 -8.79 -47.17
N ILE A 259 31.06 -8.42 -45.95
CA ILE A 259 31.56 -9.08 -44.75
C ILE A 259 30.74 -10.37 -44.65
N PHE A 260 31.33 -11.46 -45.13
CA PHE A 260 30.80 -12.79 -44.87
C PHE A 260 31.22 -13.16 -43.46
N TYR A 261 30.25 -13.27 -42.57
CA TYR A 261 30.48 -13.85 -41.24
C TYR A 261 30.46 -15.36 -41.41
N GLU A 262 31.64 -15.98 -41.38
CA GLU A 262 31.78 -17.41 -41.14
C GLU A 262 31.96 -17.57 -39.62
N PRO A 263 31.01 -18.21 -38.90
CA PRO A 263 31.20 -18.54 -37.50
C PRO A 263 32.45 -19.40 -37.37
N ASP A 264 33.44 -18.93 -36.60
CA ASP A 264 34.60 -19.73 -36.24
C ASP A 264 34.15 -20.85 -35.28
N ASN A 265 34.82 -22.00 -35.28
CA ASN A 265 34.55 -23.08 -34.32
C ASN A 265 34.83 -22.66 -32.86
N ASN A 266 35.42 -21.48 -32.67
CA ASN A 266 35.70 -20.82 -31.40
C ASN A 266 34.75 -19.65 -31.11
N ASP A 267 33.74 -19.44 -31.94
CA ASP A 267 32.57 -18.60 -31.63
C ASP A 267 31.69 -19.41 -30.67
N ASP A 268 32.24 -19.65 -29.47
CA ASP A 268 31.56 -20.28 -28.36
C ASP A 268 30.33 -19.42 -28.09
N TRP A 269 29.16 -19.93 -28.49
CA TRP A 269 27.92 -19.50 -27.90
C TRP A 269 28.12 -19.73 -26.40
N ASP A 270 28.33 -18.64 -25.67
CA ASP A 270 28.49 -18.65 -24.22
C ASP A 270 27.12 -19.05 -23.64
N ASP A 271 26.87 -20.36 -23.65
CA ASP A 271 25.69 -21.02 -23.10
C ASP A 271 25.76 -21.07 -21.56
N GLU A 272 26.84 -20.55 -20.95
CA GLU A 272 26.87 -20.23 -19.52
C GLU A 272 25.98 -19.02 -19.27
N ASP A 273 24.72 -19.29 -18.91
CA ASP A 273 23.79 -18.30 -18.40
C ASP A 273 24.42 -17.66 -17.14
N PRO A 274 24.81 -16.37 -17.15
CA PRO A 274 25.48 -15.74 -16.01
C PRO A 274 24.57 -15.62 -14.78
N ASP A 275 23.28 -15.99 -14.91
CA ASP A 275 22.32 -16.06 -13.83
C ASP A 275 22.26 -17.45 -13.12
N ASP A 276 22.92 -18.49 -13.64
CA ASP A 276 22.90 -19.85 -13.03
C ASP A 276 23.65 -19.93 -11.68
N ASP A 277 24.49 -18.93 -11.38
CA ASP A 277 25.22 -18.81 -10.11
C ASP A 277 24.44 -18.00 -9.04
N LEU A 278 23.29 -17.43 -9.40
CA LEU A 278 22.50 -16.55 -8.53
C LEU A 278 21.51 -17.35 -7.66
N GLU A 279 22.01 -18.26 -6.82
CA GLU A 279 21.25 -18.73 -5.65
C GLU A 279 21.42 -17.73 -4.48
N ILE A 280 20.50 -16.76 -4.40
CA ILE A 280 20.30 -15.86 -3.23
C ILE A 280 18.85 -15.93 -2.75
#